data_AF-A0A7W6HFP0-F1
#
_entry.id   AF-A0A7W6HFP0-F1
#
_cell.length_a   1.000
_cell.length_b   1.000
_cell.length_c   1.000
_cell.angle_alpha   90.00
_cell.angle_beta   90.00
_cell.angle_gamma   90.00
#
_symmetry.space_group_name_H-M   'P 1'
#
loop_
_entity.id
_entity.type
_entity.pdbx_description
1 polymer ?
#
loop_
_entity_poly.entity_id
_entity_poly.type
_entity_poly.pdbx_seq_one_letter_code
_entity_poly.pdbx_strand_id
1 'polypeptide(L)'
;MGPFPKTLMTGLMAISCAWPAAVQAAEISKDDVNKAELADRSEATDGPSALMLKTQILLDRADASPGVIDGYEGENVTKALSAFEEMNDLTVDGELDEELWKLLGGEEEAELLVDYEITADDAGQDFIDEIPDDYVKRAELDSLGYTSIEEMLAERHHMDIELFKALNDGKDMSEGTTILVADIGEPRTDGAVARIEADKSGAQIRAYDGDDKLIVAYPATIGSEENPSPEGTHEVEAVAVDPTYTYRPDENFQQGENDEKLVLAAGPNNPVGNVWIDLSEPTYGIHGTAEPSEIDKTASHGCVRLTNWDAMELAKLVDPGVEVKFLN
;
A
#
# COMPACT_ATOMS: atom_id res chain seq x y z
N MET A 1 -25.81 57.34 -19.36
CA MET A 1 -25.11 56.16 -18.80
C MET A 1 -26.01 55.56 -17.74
N GLY A 2 -26.81 54.56 -18.13
CA GLY A 2 -27.73 53.88 -17.21
C GLY A 2 -27.06 52.68 -16.55
N PRO A 3 -27.47 52.28 -15.33
CA PRO A 3 -26.91 51.11 -14.65
C PRO A 3 -27.56 49.84 -15.20
N PHE A 4 -26.74 48.87 -15.60
CA PHE A 4 -27.17 47.50 -15.84
C PHE A 4 -27.22 46.73 -14.51
N PRO A 5 -28.28 45.96 -14.22
CA PRO A 5 -28.31 45.10 -13.05
C PRO A 5 -27.46 43.85 -13.29
N LYS A 6 -26.70 43.44 -12.26
CA LYS A 6 -26.04 42.14 -12.20
C LYS A 6 -27.10 41.08 -11.88
N THR A 7 -27.43 40.24 -12.86
CA THR A 7 -28.18 39.00 -12.61
C THR A 7 -27.18 37.96 -12.09
N LEU A 8 -27.26 37.62 -10.80
CA LEU A 8 -26.67 36.38 -10.27
C LEU A 8 -27.43 35.21 -10.90
N MET A 9 -26.74 34.41 -11.70
CA MET A 9 -27.25 33.14 -12.19
C MET A 9 -26.73 32.08 -11.23
N THR A 10 -27.55 31.71 -10.25
CA THR A 10 -27.29 30.59 -9.33
C THR A 10 -27.50 29.30 -10.12
N GLY A 11 -26.43 28.79 -10.76
CA GLY A 11 -26.41 27.46 -11.33
C GLY A 11 -26.08 26.46 -10.22
N LEU A 12 -27.10 25.84 -9.64
CA LEU A 12 -26.92 24.68 -8.78
C LEU A 12 -26.62 23.50 -9.71
N MET A 13 -25.32 23.24 -9.96
CA MET A 13 -24.89 21.97 -10.54
C MET A 13 -25.01 20.92 -9.45
N ALA A 14 -26.10 20.15 -9.49
CA ALA A 14 -26.19 18.92 -8.73
C ALA A 14 -25.19 17.94 -9.34
N ILE A 15 -24.01 17.85 -8.75
CA ILE A 15 -23.09 16.74 -8.98
C ILE A 15 -23.79 15.54 -8.35
N SER A 16 -24.41 14.73 -9.19
CA SER A 16 -24.89 13.41 -8.81
C SER A 16 -23.66 12.57 -8.49
N CYS A 17 -23.30 12.47 -7.20
CA CYS A 17 -22.41 11.42 -6.73
C CYS A 17 -23.11 10.10 -7.02
N ALA A 18 -22.75 9.47 -8.14
CA ALA A 18 -22.99 8.06 -8.31
C ALA A 18 -22.08 7.37 -7.32
N TRP A 19 -22.65 6.76 -6.28
CA TRP A 19 -21.90 5.79 -5.48
C TRP A 19 -21.39 4.69 -6.42
N PRO A 20 -20.13 4.24 -6.28
CA PRO A 20 -19.72 3.02 -6.94
C PRO A 20 -20.67 1.90 -6.51
N ALA A 21 -21.09 1.10 -7.49
CA ALA A 21 -21.91 -0.07 -7.25
C ALA A 21 -21.19 -0.99 -6.27
N ALA A 22 -21.95 -1.57 -5.33
CA ALA A 22 -21.46 -2.57 -4.39
C ALA A 22 -20.65 -3.64 -5.13
N VAL A 23 -19.42 -3.84 -4.67
CA VAL A 23 -18.43 -4.75 -5.24
C VAL A 23 -19.03 -6.15 -5.42
N GLN A 24 -18.89 -6.69 -6.62
CA GLN A 24 -19.37 -8.01 -7.02
C GLN A 24 -18.39 -9.14 -6.59
N ALA A 25 -17.67 -8.95 -5.48
CA ALA A 25 -16.70 -9.90 -4.92
C ALA A 25 -17.37 -11.08 -4.21
N ALA A 26 -18.69 -11.02 -3.96
CA ALA A 26 -19.45 -12.08 -3.31
C ALA A 26 -19.52 -13.42 -4.08
N GLU A 27 -18.86 -13.54 -5.24
CA GLU A 27 -18.84 -14.77 -6.04
C GLU A 27 -17.45 -15.41 -6.21
N ILE A 28 -16.37 -14.83 -5.67
CA ILE A 28 -15.01 -15.43 -5.78
C ILE A 28 -14.76 -16.39 -4.62
N SER A 29 -14.58 -17.68 -4.92
CA SER A 29 -14.25 -18.70 -3.91
C SER A 29 -12.74 -18.97 -3.80
N LYS A 30 -12.34 -19.59 -2.68
CA LYS A 30 -10.98 -20.17 -2.47
C LYS A 30 -10.55 -21.04 -3.65
N ASP A 31 -11.46 -21.88 -4.15
CA ASP A 31 -11.20 -22.80 -5.25
C ASP A 31 -11.02 -22.07 -6.58
N ASP A 32 -11.78 -21.01 -6.83
CA ASP A 32 -11.66 -20.22 -8.05
C ASP A 32 -10.29 -19.53 -8.12
N VAL A 33 -9.83 -18.93 -7.01
CA VAL A 33 -8.51 -18.29 -6.95
C VAL A 33 -7.39 -19.30 -7.12
N ASN A 34 -7.37 -20.36 -6.31
CA ASN A 34 -6.25 -21.31 -6.30
C ASN A 34 -6.13 -22.08 -7.64
N LYS A 35 -7.24 -22.30 -8.35
CA LYS A 35 -7.27 -22.99 -9.65
C LYS A 35 -7.27 -22.07 -10.86
N ALA A 36 -7.29 -20.74 -10.67
CA ALA A 36 -7.29 -19.82 -11.79
C ALA A 36 -6.09 -20.06 -12.71
N GLU A 37 -6.35 -20.06 -14.01
CA GLU A 37 -5.39 -20.21 -15.09
C GLU A 37 -5.36 -18.93 -15.94
N LEU A 38 -4.26 -18.70 -16.67
CA LEU A 38 -4.15 -17.55 -17.58
C LEU A 38 -5.29 -17.49 -18.62
N ALA A 39 -5.82 -18.65 -19.01
CA ALA A 39 -6.95 -18.77 -19.94
C ALA A 39 -8.28 -18.23 -19.36
N ASP A 40 -8.38 -18.02 -18.05
CA ASP A 40 -9.54 -17.45 -17.38
C ASP A 40 -9.60 -15.91 -17.50
N ARG A 41 -8.58 -15.28 -18.12
CA ARG A 41 -8.59 -13.82 -18.33
C ARG A 41 -9.83 -13.41 -19.13
N SER A 42 -10.61 -12.53 -18.50
CA SER A 42 -11.81 -11.94 -19.08
C SER A 42 -11.47 -10.64 -19.83
N GLU A 43 -12.22 -10.33 -20.89
CA GLU A 43 -12.18 -8.99 -21.50
C GLU A 43 -12.82 -7.91 -20.61
N ALA A 44 -13.63 -8.32 -19.62
CA ALA A 44 -14.25 -7.41 -18.67
C ALA A 44 -13.35 -7.25 -17.43
N THR A 45 -12.89 -6.01 -17.21
CA THR A 45 -11.93 -5.63 -16.14
C THR A 45 -12.58 -4.77 -15.04
N ASP A 46 -13.90 -4.61 -15.04
CA ASP A 46 -14.63 -3.67 -14.16
C ASP A 46 -14.76 -4.15 -12.69
N GLY A 47 -14.08 -5.22 -12.29
CA GLY A 47 -14.21 -5.84 -10.98
C GLY A 47 -13.05 -6.76 -10.64
N PRO A 48 -13.00 -7.25 -9.38
CA PRO A 48 -11.97 -8.18 -8.97
C PRO A 48 -12.16 -9.53 -9.67
N SER A 49 -11.08 -10.23 -9.96
CA SER A 49 -11.10 -11.55 -10.60
C SER A 49 -10.21 -12.55 -9.89
N ALA A 50 -10.59 -13.84 -9.93
CA ALA A 50 -9.81 -14.92 -9.33
C ALA A 50 -8.38 -14.99 -9.88
N LEU A 51 -8.20 -14.77 -11.18
CA LEU A 51 -6.89 -14.71 -11.83
C LEU A 51 -6.04 -13.57 -11.29
N MET A 52 -6.61 -12.37 -11.11
CA MET A 52 -5.85 -11.24 -10.59
C MET A 52 -5.54 -11.37 -9.10
N LEU A 53 -6.46 -11.89 -8.28
CA LEU A 53 -6.14 -12.23 -6.89
C LEU A 53 -4.95 -13.20 -6.83
N LYS A 54 -4.98 -14.28 -7.62
CA LYS A 54 -3.87 -15.23 -7.70
C LYS A 54 -2.57 -14.55 -8.17
N THR A 55 -2.65 -13.71 -9.20
CA THR A 55 -1.50 -12.98 -9.75
C THR A 55 -0.87 -12.07 -8.71
N GLN A 56 -1.67 -11.26 -8.01
CA GLN A 56 -1.21 -10.33 -6.97
C GLN A 56 -0.57 -11.07 -5.79
N ILE A 57 -1.16 -12.17 -5.32
CA ILE A 57 -0.57 -12.99 -4.24
C ILE A 57 0.79 -13.57 -4.67
N LEU A 58 0.90 -14.06 -5.92
CA LEU A 58 2.17 -14.59 -6.45
C LEU A 58 3.24 -13.50 -6.59
N LEU A 59 2.85 -12.30 -7.03
CA LEU A 59 3.74 -11.14 -7.14
C LEU A 59 4.25 -10.66 -5.78
N ASP A 60 3.36 -10.58 -4.79
CA ASP A 60 3.69 -10.24 -3.39
C ASP A 60 4.73 -11.22 -2.81
N ARG A 61 4.51 -12.53 -2.97
CA ARG A 61 5.47 -13.58 -2.60
C ARG A 61 6.79 -13.55 -3.37
N ALA A 62 6.82 -12.88 -4.51
CA ALA A 62 7.95 -12.82 -5.42
C ALA A 62 8.76 -11.53 -5.27
N ASP A 63 8.56 -10.77 -4.18
CA ASP A 63 9.24 -9.50 -3.88
C ASP A 63 8.92 -8.35 -4.85
N ALA A 64 7.97 -8.56 -5.76
CA ALA A 64 7.47 -7.59 -6.69
C ALA A 64 6.08 -7.16 -6.24
N SER A 65 6.00 -6.35 -5.18
CA SER A 65 4.75 -6.04 -4.49
C SER A 65 3.73 -5.39 -5.44
N PRO A 66 2.48 -5.87 -5.46
CA PRO A 66 1.38 -5.19 -6.15
C PRO A 66 0.80 -4.04 -5.31
N GLY A 67 1.32 -3.80 -4.09
CA GLY A 67 0.66 -2.98 -3.07
C GLY A 67 -0.47 -3.78 -2.43
N VAL A 68 -1.67 -3.18 -2.33
CA VAL A 68 -2.84 -3.90 -1.83
C VAL A 68 -3.24 -5.03 -2.79
N ILE A 69 -3.54 -6.21 -2.23
CA ILE A 69 -4.21 -7.30 -2.93
C ILE A 69 -5.70 -6.97 -2.93
N ASP A 70 -6.23 -6.56 -4.07
CA ASP A 70 -7.62 -6.12 -4.27
C ASP A 70 -8.35 -6.93 -5.35
N GLY A 71 -7.63 -7.78 -6.09
CA GLY A 71 -8.13 -8.59 -7.18
C GLY A 71 -8.39 -7.84 -8.49
N TYR A 72 -8.09 -6.55 -8.58
CA TYR A 72 -8.29 -5.74 -9.78
C TYR A 72 -7.08 -5.80 -10.72
N GLU A 73 -7.34 -5.67 -12.01
CA GLU A 73 -6.31 -5.24 -12.95
C GLU A 73 -6.04 -3.74 -12.74
N GLY A 74 -4.78 -3.33 -12.74
CA GLY A 74 -4.43 -1.93 -12.51
C GLY A 74 -2.95 -1.62 -12.66
N GLU A 75 -2.62 -0.33 -12.62
CA GLU A 75 -1.26 0.17 -12.87
C GLU A 75 -0.23 -0.40 -11.89
N ASN A 76 -0.58 -0.60 -10.62
CA ASN A 76 0.34 -1.23 -9.65
C ASN A 76 0.64 -2.68 -10.00
N VAL A 77 -0.35 -3.44 -10.50
CA VAL A 77 -0.12 -4.80 -11.00
C VAL A 77 0.82 -4.77 -12.22
N THR A 78 0.59 -3.87 -13.18
CA THR A 78 1.49 -3.72 -14.35
C THR A 78 2.93 -3.38 -13.93
N LYS A 79 3.11 -2.52 -12.93
CA LYS A 79 4.43 -2.16 -12.39
C LYS A 79 5.10 -3.33 -11.67
N ALA A 80 4.34 -4.11 -10.90
CA ALA A 80 4.80 -5.32 -10.25
C ALA A 80 5.24 -6.38 -11.27
N LEU A 81 4.45 -6.61 -12.33
CA LEU A 81 4.82 -7.49 -13.45
C LEU A 81 6.11 -7.03 -14.10
N SER A 82 6.24 -5.73 -14.41
CA SER A 82 7.44 -5.14 -15.00
C SER A 82 8.67 -5.32 -14.11
N ALA A 83 8.51 -5.19 -12.79
CA ALA A 83 9.59 -5.41 -11.83
C ALA A 83 9.99 -6.89 -11.78
N PHE A 84 9.02 -7.82 -11.76
CA PHE A 84 9.28 -9.24 -11.77
C PHE A 84 9.96 -9.70 -13.07
N GLU A 85 9.60 -9.11 -14.22
CA GLU A 85 10.32 -9.31 -15.49
C GLU A 85 11.80 -8.92 -15.38
N GLU A 86 12.09 -7.73 -14.84
CA GLU A 86 13.47 -7.26 -14.62
C GLU A 86 14.25 -8.15 -13.64
N MET A 87 13.65 -8.54 -12.53
CA MET A 87 14.26 -9.45 -11.54
C MET A 87 14.69 -10.80 -12.12
N ASN A 88 14.08 -11.19 -13.24
CA ASN A 88 14.26 -12.47 -13.92
C ASN A 88 14.90 -12.34 -15.32
N ASP A 89 15.47 -11.18 -15.65
CA ASP A 89 16.14 -10.92 -16.94
C ASP A 89 15.24 -11.16 -18.18
N LEU A 90 13.94 -10.89 -18.05
CA LEU A 90 12.96 -10.98 -19.14
C LEU A 90 12.85 -9.65 -19.91
N THR A 91 12.08 -9.66 -20.99
CA THR A 91 11.70 -8.41 -21.67
C THR A 91 10.72 -7.67 -20.78
N VAL A 92 10.99 -6.40 -20.48
CA VAL A 92 10.11 -5.59 -19.63
C VAL A 92 9.01 -4.96 -20.48
N ASP A 93 7.80 -5.50 -20.41
CA ASP A 93 6.59 -4.97 -21.04
C ASP A 93 5.38 -4.87 -20.10
N GLY A 94 5.46 -5.47 -18.90
CA GLY A 94 4.44 -5.40 -17.87
C GLY A 94 3.18 -6.19 -18.22
N GLU A 95 3.25 -7.09 -19.19
CA GLU A 95 2.14 -7.93 -19.61
C GLU A 95 2.24 -9.32 -18.96
N LEU A 96 1.17 -9.74 -18.28
CA LEU A 96 1.10 -11.10 -17.78
C LEU A 96 0.89 -12.07 -18.97
N ASP A 97 1.98 -12.64 -19.49
CA ASP A 97 1.98 -13.60 -20.58
C ASP A 97 2.22 -15.06 -20.12
N GLU A 98 2.31 -16.01 -21.05
CA GLU A 98 2.53 -17.43 -20.72
C GLU A 98 3.91 -17.69 -20.08
N GLU A 99 4.95 -16.97 -20.48
CA GLU A 99 6.30 -17.14 -19.95
C GLU A 99 6.37 -16.62 -18.51
N LEU A 100 5.85 -15.43 -18.27
CA LEU A 100 5.81 -14.79 -16.96
C LEU A 100 4.88 -15.52 -16.00
N TRP A 101 3.69 -15.93 -16.44
CA TRP A 101 2.74 -16.72 -15.64
C TRP A 101 3.36 -18.00 -15.12
N LYS A 102 4.08 -18.71 -15.98
CA LYS A 102 4.79 -19.93 -15.60
C LYS A 102 5.92 -19.64 -14.61
N LEU A 103 6.68 -18.56 -14.81
CA LEU A 103 7.79 -18.21 -13.94
C LEU A 103 7.34 -17.75 -12.55
N LEU A 104 6.20 -17.06 -12.47
CA LEU A 104 5.50 -16.72 -11.21
C LEU A 104 4.97 -17.96 -10.47
N GLY A 105 4.99 -19.14 -11.07
CA GLY A 105 4.41 -20.36 -10.47
C GLY A 105 2.90 -20.45 -10.65
N GLY A 106 2.31 -19.71 -11.59
CA GLY A 106 0.87 -19.70 -11.83
C GLY A 106 0.27 -21.04 -12.28
N GLU A 107 1.09 -21.92 -12.86
CA GLU A 107 0.70 -23.31 -13.21
C GLU A 107 0.73 -24.27 -12.01
N GLU A 108 1.26 -23.86 -10.87
CA GLU A 108 1.38 -24.71 -9.69
C GLU A 108 0.08 -24.75 -8.88
N GLU A 109 -0.23 -25.94 -8.33
CA GLU A 109 -1.29 -26.10 -7.33
C GLU A 109 -0.76 -25.60 -5.97
N ALA A 110 -0.84 -24.29 -5.75
CA ALA A 110 -0.54 -23.64 -4.48
C ALA A 110 -1.83 -23.19 -3.78
N GLU A 111 -1.88 -23.34 -2.45
CA GLU A 111 -2.92 -22.70 -1.64
C GLU A 111 -2.52 -21.24 -1.42
N LEU A 112 -3.09 -20.33 -2.21
CA LEU A 112 -2.77 -18.89 -2.21
C LEU A 112 -3.84 -18.08 -1.48
N LEU A 113 -5.12 -18.41 -1.68
CA LEU A 113 -6.22 -17.99 -0.82
C LEU A 113 -6.48 -19.13 0.17
N VAL A 114 -6.35 -18.86 1.47
CA VAL A 114 -6.33 -19.91 2.51
C VAL A 114 -7.38 -19.67 3.59
N ASP A 115 -7.71 -20.74 4.30
CA ASP A 115 -8.55 -20.67 5.49
C ASP A 115 -7.66 -20.28 6.68
N TYR A 116 -8.01 -19.19 7.35
CA TYR A 116 -7.35 -18.72 8.57
C TYR A 116 -8.34 -18.72 9.74
N GLU A 117 -7.97 -19.36 10.84
CA GLU A 117 -8.76 -19.33 12.07
C GLU A 117 -8.32 -18.14 12.91
N ILE A 118 -9.24 -17.21 13.18
CA ILE A 118 -8.98 -16.05 14.05
C ILE A 118 -8.54 -16.55 15.42
N THR A 119 -7.35 -16.15 15.83
CA THR A 119 -6.74 -16.62 17.08
C THR A 119 -7.22 -15.80 18.28
N ALA A 120 -6.97 -16.31 19.49
CA ALA A 120 -7.18 -15.55 20.72
C ALA A 120 -6.32 -14.27 20.76
N ASP A 121 -5.11 -14.30 20.19
CA ASP A 121 -4.22 -13.14 20.13
C ASP A 121 -4.76 -12.08 19.17
N ASP A 122 -5.43 -12.48 18.08
CA ASP A 122 -6.09 -11.55 17.16
C ASP A 122 -7.29 -10.87 17.82
N ALA A 123 -8.17 -11.67 18.43
CA ALA A 123 -9.37 -11.17 19.09
C ALA A 123 -9.07 -10.39 20.37
N GLY A 124 -7.88 -10.59 20.95
CA GLY A 124 -7.43 -9.97 22.19
C GLY A 124 -6.64 -8.68 22.01
N GLN A 125 -6.43 -8.19 20.78
CA GLN A 125 -5.77 -6.91 20.55
C GLN A 125 -6.59 -5.74 21.11
N ASP A 126 -5.90 -4.64 21.43
CA ASP A 126 -6.52 -3.41 21.90
C ASP A 126 -6.91 -2.52 20.71
N PHE A 127 -8.14 -2.71 20.22
CA PHE A 127 -8.66 -1.94 19.10
C PHE A 127 -9.14 -0.55 19.53
N ILE A 128 -8.79 0.46 18.74
CA ILE A 128 -9.19 1.85 18.99
C ILE A 128 -10.58 2.10 18.41
N ASP A 129 -11.47 2.74 19.18
CA ASP A 129 -12.86 2.98 18.74
C ASP A 129 -12.95 3.75 17.40
N GLU A 130 -12.10 4.78 17.23
CA GLU A 130 -12.03 5.62 16.04
C GLU A 130 -10.70 6.38 16.00
N ILE A 131 -10.15 6.61 14.80
CA ILE A 131 -9.03 7.53 14.57
C ILE A 131 -9.58 8.87 14.03
N PRO A 132 -9.63 9.95 14.84
CA PRO A 132 -10.20 11.22 14.40
C PRO A 132 -9.37 11.86 13.28
N ASP A 133 -9.98 12.56 12.32
CA ASP A 133 -9.22 13.28 11.28
C ASP A 133 -8.36 14.45 11.80
N ASP A 134 -8.80 15.08 12.89
CA ASP A 134 -8.14 16.25 13.48
C ASP A 134 -6.91 15.86 14.31
N TYR A 135 -5.77 16.49 14.03
CA TYR A 135 -4.50 16.11 14.65
C TYR A 135 -4.43 16.41 16.15
N VAL A 136 -5.10 17.48 16.63
CA VAL A 136 -5.16 17.76 18.07
C VAL A 136 -5.85 16.60 18.80
N LYS A 137 -6.96 16.09 18.25
CA LYS A 137 -7.63 14.91 18.81
C LYS A 137 -6.80 13.64 18.69
N ARG A 138 -6.11 13.41 17.56
CA ARG A 138 -5.18 12.26 17.44
C ARG A 138 -4.09 12.29 18.50
N ALA A 139 -3.59 13.48 18.85
CA ALA A 139 -2.54 13.65 19.87
C ALA A 139 -3.01 13.33 21.30
N GLU A 140 -4.33 13.22 21.53
CA GLU A 140 -4.90 12.83 22.83
C GLU A 140 -4.98 11.31 23.00
N LEU A 141 -4.79 10.53 21.93
CA LEU A 141 -4.83 9.07 21.97
C LEU A 141 -3.48 8.50 22.46
N ASP A 142 -3.55 7.44 23.26
CA ASP A 142 -2.36 6.72 23.74
C ASP A 142 -1.67 5.88 22.64
N SER A 143 -2.41 5.53 21.59
CA SER A 143 -1.97 4.75 20.44
C SER A 143 -2.80 5.08 19.20
N LEU A 144 -2.20 5.02 18.02
CA LEU A 144 -2.88 5.04 16.73
C LEU A 144 -2.95 3.61 16.16
N GLY A 145 -3.48 2.69 16.99
CA GLY A 145 -3.67 1.27 16.69
C GLY A 145 -4.73 1.01 15.62
N TYR A 146 -4.93 -0.27 15.28
CA TYR A 146 -6.05 -0.71 14.44
C TYR A 146 -7.39 -0.42 15.11
N THR A 147 -8.41 -0.16 14.31
CA THR A 147 -9.78 0.08 14.77
C THR A 147 -10.67 -1.16 14.77
N SER A 148 -10.22 -2.23 14.10
CA SER A 148 -10.98 -3.48 13.99
C SER A 148 -10.09 -4.68 13.69
N ILE A 149 -10.62 -5.89 13.92
CA ILE A 149 -9.97 -7.15 13.53
C ILE A 149 -9.86 -7.22 12.00
N GLU A 150 -10.89 -6.75 11.29
CA GLU A 150 -10.91 -6.69 9.83
C GLU A 150 -9.76 -5.87 9.28
N GLU A 151 -9.54 -4.67 9.79
CA GLU A 151 -8.44 -3.80 9.38
C GLU A 151 -7.08 -4.45 9.64
N MET A 152 -6.88 -4.96 10.87
CA MET A 152 -5.64 -5.62 11.25
C MET A 152 -5.34 -6.85 10.38
N LEU A 153 -6.33 -7.72 10.16
CA LEU A 153 -6.14 -8.96 9.40
C LEU A 153 -6.04 -8.68 7.89
N ALA A 154 -6.76 -7.70 7.36
CA ALA A 154 -6.56 -7.26 5.99
C ALA A 154 -5.13 -6.78 5.79
N GLU A 155 -4.63 -5.87 6.63
CA GLU A 155 -3.26 -5.35 6.54
C GLU A 155 -2.20 -6.44 6.71
N ARG A 156 -2.38 -7.35 7.68
CA ARG A 156 -1.43 -8.46 7.90
C ARG A 156 -1.31 -9.40 6.71
N HIS A 157 -2.39 -9.56 5.95
CA HIS A 157 -2.43 -10.39 4.75
C HIS A 157 -2.31 -9.56 3.47
N HIS A 158 -1.87 -8.31 3.57
CA HIS A 158 -1.65 -7.36 2.46
C HIS A 158 -2.90 -7.12 1.58
N MET A 159 -4.09 -7.33 2.14
CA MET A 159 -5.35 -7.23 1.41
C MET A 159 -5.95 -5.83 1.51
N ASP A 160 -6.63 -5.40 0.45
CA ASP A 160 -7.60 -4.33 0.55
C ASP A 160 -8.72 -4.72 1.53
N ILE A 161 -9.11 -3.78 2.39
CA ILE A 161 -10.06 -4.04 3.47
C ILE A 161 -11.47 -4.34 2.93
N GLU A 162 -11.88 -3.75 1.80
CA GLU A 162 -13.20 -3.98 1.23
C GLU A 162 -13.24 -5.33 0.51
N LEU A 163 -12.17 -5.75 -0.17
CA LEU A 163 -12.03 -7.13 -0.64
C LEU A 163 -12.07 -8.13 0.51
N PHE A 164 -11.28 -7.90 1.58
CA PHE A 164 -11.23 -8.77 2.75
C PHE A 164 -12.62 -8.97 3.35
N LYS A 165 -13.38 -7.87 3.55
CA LYS A 165 -14.76 -7.92 4.05
C LYS A 165 -15.67 -8.68 3.10
N ALA A 166 -15.56 -8.46 1.80
CA ALA A 166 -16.42 -9.11 0.81
C ALA A 166 -16.19 -10.63 0.75
N LEU A 167 -14.94 -11.09 0.80
CA LEU A 167 -14.60 -12.53 0.85
C LEU A 167 -15.07 -13.21 2.15
N ASN A 168 -15.29 -12.42 3.20
CA ASN A 168 -15.69 -12.88 4.53
C ASN A 168 -17.08 -12.39 4.95
N ASP A 169 -17.91 -12.03 3.98
CA ASP A 169 -19.25 -11.52 4.25
C ASP A 169 -20.07 -12.50 5.09
N GLY A 170 -20.73 -11.96 6.12
CA GLY A 170 -21.55 -12.74 7.07
C GLY A 170 -20.79 -13.56 8.12
N LYS A 171 -19.45 -13.54 8.16
CA LYS A 171 -18.66 -14.15 9.24
C LYS A 171 -18.56 -13.21 10.44
N ASP A 172 -18.61 -13.76 11.66
CA ASP A 172 -18.32 -13.00 12.87
C ASP A 172 -16.80 -12.94 13.08
N MET A 173 -16.23 -11.74 13.23
CA MET A 173 -14.78 -11.57 13.44
C MET A 173 -14.41 -11.88 14.89
N SER A 174 -14.58 -13.14 15.31
CA SER A 174 -14.34 -13.60 16.67
C SER A 174 -13.39 -14.78 16.70
N GLU A 175 -12.74 -15.01 17.85
CA GLU A 175 -11.86 -16.17 18.07
C GLU A 175 -12.52 -17.47 17.63
N GLY A 176 -11.80 -18.27 16.84
CA GLY A 176 -12.24 -19.55 16.30
C GLY A 176 -13.05 -19.44 15.00
N THR A 177 -13.39 -18.24 14.53
CA THR A 177 -14.04 -18.08 13.23
C THR A 177 -13.02 -18.26 12.10
N THR A 178 -13.36 -19.09 11.11
CA THR A 178 -12.54 -19.32 9.93
C THR A 178 -12.85 -18.32 8.83
N ILE A 179 -11.88 -17.48 8.49
CA ILE A 179 -11.92 -16.48 7.42
C ILE A 179 -11.06 -16.91 6.22
N LEU A 180 -11.26 -16.27 5.08
CA LEU A 180 -10.42 -16.41 3.89
C LEU A 180 -9.45 -15.23 3.83
N VAL A 181 -8.16 -15.53 3.67
CA VAL A 181 -7.08 -14.54 3.59
C VAL A 181 -6.04 -14.93 2.55
N ALA A 182 -5.36 -13.94 1.99
CA ALA A 182 -4.18 -14.20 1.17
C ALA A 182 -3.06 -14.80 2.02
N ASP A 183 -2.48 -15.90 1.56
CA ASP A 183 -1.22 -16.39 2.10
C ASP A 183 -0.09 -15.67 1.34
N ILE A 184 0.52 -14.70 2.02
CA ILE A 184 1.59 -13.84 1.49
C ILE A 184 2.98 -14.49 1.56
N GLY A 185 3.08 -15.73 2.07
CA GLY A 185 4.36 -16.37 2.31
C GLY A 185 5.15 -15.70 3.45
N GLU A 186 6.46 -15.88 3.43
CA GLU A 186 7.37 -15.24 4.40
C GLU A 186 8.02 -14.03 3.74
N PRO A 187 8.02 -12.85 4.39
CA PRO A 187 8.67 -11.67 3.85
C PRO A 187 10.17 -11.91 3.70
N ARG A 188 10.79 -11.21 2.76
CA ARG A 188 12.22 -11.29 2.56
C ARG A 188 12.95 -10.79 3.81
N THR A 189 13.96 -11.54 4.20
CA THR A 189 14.85 -11.20 5.32
C THR A 189 16.32 -11.29 4.96
N ASP A 190 16.62 -11.62 3.71
CA ASP A 190 17.95 -11.80 3.16
C ASP A 190 18.13 -11.04 1.84
N GLY A 191 19.39 -10.73 1.53
CA GLY A 191 19.74 -9.81 0.45
C GLY A 191 19.91 -8.41 1.01
N ALA A 192 21.18 -8.02 1.25
CA ALA A 192 21.49 -6.68 1.69
C ALA A 192 21.24 -5.69 0.55
N VAL A 193 20.40 -4.69 0.79
CA VAL A 193 20.19 -3.60 -0.16
C VAL A 193 21.48 -2.78 -0.23
N ALA A 194 22.05 -2.67 -1.42
CA ALA A 194 23.18 -1.78 -1.67
C ALA A 194 22.73 -0.38 -2.09
N ARG A 195 21.54 -0.29 -2.71
CA ARG A 195 21.02 0.95 -3.30
C ARG A 195 19.50 0.90 -3.45
N ILE A 196 18.87 2.04 -3.25
CA ILE A 196 17.44 2.27 -3.47
C ILE A 196 17.28 3.31 -4.59
N GLU A 197 16.30 3.08 -5.47
CA GLU A 197 15.76 4.07 -6.39
C GLU A 197 14.34 4.45 -5.97
N ALA A 198 14.12 5.73 -5.76
CA ALA A 198 12.80 6.33 -5.70
C ALA A 198 12.44 6.81 -7.11
N ASP A 199 11.83 5.92 -7.90
CA ASP A 199 11.40 6.19 -9.26
C ASP A 199 10.06 6.93 -9.27
N LYS A 200 10.12 8.25 -9.45
CA LYS A 200 8.92 9.11 -9.47
C LYS A 200 8.04 8.81 -10.68
N SER A 201 8.63 8.43 -11.81
CA SER A 201 7.90 8.21 -13.07
C SER A 201 7.15 6.89 -13.05
N GLY A 202 7.80 5.84 -12.54
CA GLY A 202 7.19 4.54 -12.29
C GLY A 202 6.37 4.50 -11.00
N ALA A 203 6.48 5.51 -10.14
CA ALA A 203 5.89 5.56 -8.80
C ALA A 203 6.18 4.28 -8.01
N GLN A 204 7.47 3.96 -7.90
CA GLN A 204 7.97 2.79 -7.19
C GLN A 204 9.20 3.13 -6.33
N ILE A 205 9.33 2.42 -5.21
CA ILE A 205 10.61 2.20 -4.56
C ILE A 205 11.18 0.89 -5.08
N ARG A 206 12.41 0.92 -5.59
CA ARG A 206 13.11 -0.24 -6.17
C ARG A 206 14.42 -0.41 -5.44
N ALA A 207 14.71 -1.59 -4.88
CA ALA A 207 15.94 -1.82 -4.14
C ALA A 207 16.81 -2.89 -4.81
N TYR A 208 18.10 -2.59 -4.90
CA TYR A 208 19.09 -3.35 -5.64
C TYR A 208 20.16 -3.89 -4.69
N ASP A 209 20.65 -5.10 -4.97
CA ASP A 209 21.78 -5.69 -4.25
C ASP A 209 23.14 -5.18 -4.75
N GLY A 210 24.22 -5.71 -4.17
CA GLY A 210 25.60 -5.33 -4.50
C GLY A 210 26.06 -5.71 -5.92
N ASP A 211 25.32 -6.58 -6.61
CA ASP A 211 25.57 -6.98 -8.00
C ASP A 211 24.66 -6.21 -8.99
N ASP A 212 23.97 -5.16 -8.51
CA ASP A 212 23.01 -4.33 -9.27
C ASP A 212 21.78 -5.11 -9.75
N LYS A 213 21.43 -6.20 -9.05
CA LYS A 213 20.21 -6.95 -9.30
C LYS A 213 19.05 -6.33 -8.51
N LEU A 214 17.91 -6.10 -9.16
CA LEU A 214 16.66 -5.74 -8.47
C LEU A 214 16.24 -6.90 -7.57
N ILE A 215 16.03 -6.64 -6.28
CA ILE A 215 15.67 -7.67 -5.29
C ILE A 215 14.30 -7.45 -4.67
N VAL A 216 13.82 -6.21 -4.60
CA VAL A 216 12.45 -5.85 -4.18
C VAL A 216 11.97 -4.63 -4.96
N ALA A 217 10.67 -4.57 -5.26
CA ALA A 217 10.03 -3.41 -5.84
C ALA A 217 8.65 -3.19 -5.21
N TYR A 218 8.37 -1.96 -4.78
CA TYR A 218 7.14 -1.58 -4.10
C TYR A 218 6.47 -0.41 -4.82
N PRO A 219 5.15 -0.42 -5.02
CA PRO A 219 4.44 0.78 -5.46
C PRO A 219 4.55 1.86 -4.38
N ALA A 220 4.64 3.11 -4.79
CA ALA A 220 4.90 4.21 -3.88
C ALA A 220 4.16 5.47 -4.32
N THR A 221 3.67 6.27 -3.37
CA THR A 221 3.35 7.67 -3.66
C THR A 221 4.60 8.52 -3.41
N ILE A 222 5.12 9.16 -4.46
CA ILE A 222 6.35 9.94 -4.40
C ILE A 222 6.09 11.40 -4.78
N GLY A 223 5.85 12.23 -3.76
CA GLY A 223 5.71 13.68 -3.91
C GLY A 223 4.55 14.08 -4.82
N SER A 224 4.44 15.38 -5.06
CA SER A 224 3.54 15.97 -6.04
C SER A 224 4.19 17.17 -6.71
N GLU A 225 3.62 17.69 -7.79
CA GLU A 225 4.11 18.95 -8.36
C GLU A 225 4.03 20.11 -7.36
N GLU A 226 3.04 20.09 -6.46
CA GLU A 226 2.83 21.12 -5.44
C GLU A 226 3.79 20.98 -4.24
N ASN A 227 4.15 19.73 -3.89
CA ASN A 227 5.11 19.40 -2.84
C ASN A 227 6.09 18.33 -3.36
N PRO A 228 7.14 18.74 -4.09
CA PRO A 228 8.04 17.78 -4.75
C PRO A 228 8.90 17.03 -3.73
N SER A 229 9.10 15.74 -3.97
CA SER A 229 10.15 14.97 -3.27
C SER A 229 11.53 15.50 -3.64
N PRO A 230 12.56 15.18 -2.83
CA PRO A 230 13.93 15.61 -3.08
C PRO A 230 14.45 15.20 -4.46
N GLU A 231 15.52 15.84 -4.90
CA GLU A 231 16.24 15.51 -6.13
C GLU A 231 17.65 15.02 -5.83
N GLY A 232 18.16 14.12 -6.66
CA GLY A 232 19.53 13.66 -6.57
C GLY A 232 19.68 12.43 -5.67
N THR A 233 20.76 12.41 -4.91
CA THR A 233 21.19 11.22 -4.16
C THR A 233 21.33 11.56 -2.69
N HIS A 234 20.67 10.75 -1.86
CA HIS A 234 20.68 10.81 -0.40
C HIS A 234 21.14 9.47 0.16
N GLU A 235 21.17 9.37 1.48
CA GLU A 235 21.54 8.16 2.20
C GLU A 235 20.50 7.88 3.29
N VAL A 236 20.27 6.60 3.58
CA VAL A 236 19.52 6.21 4.78
C VAL A 236 20.30 6.61 6.02
N GLU A 237 19.74 7.44 6.88
CA GLU A 237 20.39 7.85 8.15
C GLU A 237 20.01 6.93 9.31
N ALA A 238 18.73 6.56 9.40
CA ALA A 238 18.19 5.75 10.48
C ALA A 238 16.90 5.05 10.06
N VAL A 239 16.54 4.01 10.82
CA VAL A 239 15.25 3.33 10.73
C VAL A 239 14.58 3.39 12.10
N ALA A 240 13.33 3.83 12.13
CA ALA A 240 12.47 3.83 13.31
C ALA A 240 11.24 2.96 13.05
N VAL A 241 11.11 1.87 13.82
CA VAL A 241 9.91 1.03 13.87
C VAL A 241 8.98 1.57 14.95
N ASP A 242 7.69 1.60 14.64
CA ASP A 242 6.61 2.19 15.43
C ASP A 242 6.95 3.62 15.90
N PRO A 243 7.24 4.56 14.96
CA PRO A 243 7.61 5.91 15.32
C PRO A 243 6.42 6.70 15.86
N THR A 244 6.68 7.59 16.83
CA THR A 244 5.78 8.73 17.06
C THR A 244 5.92 9.74 15.93
N TYR A 245 4.86 10.46 15.57
CA TYR A 245 4.94 11.52 14.57
C TYR A 245 4.91 12.90 15.20
N THR A 246 5.94 13.72 14.94
CA THR A 246 5.98 15.11 15.42
C THR A 246 5.46 16.05 14.34
N TYR A 247 4.20 16.47 14.46
CA TYR A 247 3.60 17.46 13.56
C TYR A 247 4.08 18.87 13.90
N ARG A 248 4.57 19.59 12.89
CA ARG A 248 4.99 21.00 12.98
C ARG A 248 4.37 21.80 11.84
N PRO A 249 3.32 22.59 12.10
CA PRO A 249 2.60 23.29 11.04
C PRO A 249 3.46 24.33 10.29
N ASP A 250 4.51 24.84 10.94
CA ASP A 250 5.47 25.79 10.38
C ASP A 250 6.56 25.15 9.51
N GLU A 251 6.76 23.83 9.60
CA GLU A 251 7.78 23.08 8.87
C GLU A 251 7.19 22.10 7.84
N ASN A 252 6.11 21.39 8.20
CA ASN A 252 5.50 20.35 7.36
C ASN A 252 4.40 20.92 6.45
N PHE A 253 3.20 21.10 7.00
CA PHE A 253 2.01 21.63 6.34
C PHE A 253 0.98 22.00 7.41
N GLN A 254 0.01 22.87 7.07
CA GLN A 254 -1.09 23.22 7.97
C GLN A 254 -2.28 22.27 7.78
N GLN A 255 -2.55 21.41 8.76
CA GLN A 255 -3.72 20.54 8.83
C GLN A 255 -4.86 21.28 9.54
N GLY A 256 -5.92 21.61 8.79
CA GLY A 256 -7.06 22.35 9.33
C GLY A 256 -6.65 23.69 9.95
N GLU A 257 -7.12 23.96 11.16
CA GLU A 257 -6.80 25.17 11.93
C GLU A 257 -5.65 24.93 12.95
N ASN A 258 -4.93 23.80 12.86
CA ASN A 258 -3.93 23.41 13.85
C ASN A 258 -2.60 24.14 13.61
N ASP A 259 -2.25 25.04 14.53
CA ASP A 259 -1.08 25.92 14.49
C ASP A 259 -0.03 25.63 15.57
N GLU A 260 -0.23 24.58 16.37
CA GLU A 260 0.69 24.14 17.42
C GLU A 260 1.47 22.87 17.03
N LYS A 261 2.65 22.71 17.64
CA LYS A 261 3.43 21.48 17.56
C LYS A 261 2.71 20.36 18.33
N LEU A 262 2.50 19.23 17.68
CA LEU A 262 1.86 18.05 18.28
C LEU A 262 2.79 16.84 18.19
N VAL A 263 2.59 15.87 19.08
CA VAL A 263 3.22 14.55 19.00
C VAL A 263 2.12 13.51 18.97
N LEU A 264 2.00 12.80 17.87
CA LEU A 264 1.05 11.71 17.69
C LEU A 264 1.69 10.40 18.11
N ALA A 265 0.92 9.56 18.79
CA ALA A 265 1.35 8.24 19.24
C ALA A 265 1.68 7.31 18.06
N ALA A 266 2.44 6.25 18.33
CA ALA A 266 2.77 5.25 17.33
C ALA A 266 1.57 4.36 16.99
N GLY A 267 1.66 3.66 15.87
CA GLY A 267 0.71 2.64 15.43
C GLY A 267 0.50 2.65 13.91
N PRO A 268 -0.17 1.63 13.36
CA PRO A 268 -0.42 1.49 11.92
C PRO A 268 -1.21 2.66 11.32
N ASN A 269 -2.07 3.31 12.12
CA ASN A 269 -2.86 4.48 11.71
C ASN A 269 -2.15 5.83 11.93
N ASN A 270 -0.85 5.79 12.24
CA ASN A 270 -0.03 7.00 12.29
C ASN A 270 0.12 7.60 10.87
N PRO A 271 0.17 8.94 10.70
CA PRO A 271 0.40 9.56 9.40
C PRO A 271 1.66 9.10 8.64
N VAL A 272 2.66 8.56 9.36
CA VAL A 272 3.84 7.94 8.76
C VAL A 272 3.87 6.41 8.88
N GLY A 273 2.75 5.80 9.24
CA GLY A 273 2.62 4.37 9.43
C GLY A 273 3.46 3.82 10.59
N ASN A 274 3.77 2.52 10.52
CA ASN A 274 4.54 1.79 11.51
C ASN A 274 6.07 1.83 11.27
N VAL A 275 6.54 2.51 10.23
CA VAL A 275 7.96 2.58 9.87
C VAL A 275 8.32 3.94 9.31
N TRP A 276 9.45 4.47 9.76
CA TRP A 276 10.12 5.62 9.18
C TRP A 276 11.58 5.28 8.86
N ILE A 277 11.95 5.39 7.58
CA ILE A 277 13.32 5.30 7.09
C ILE A 277 13.78 6.72 6.78
N ASP A 278 14.63 7.25 7.65
CA ASP A 278 15.11 8.63 7.62
C ASP A 278 16.15 8.80 6.51
N LEU A 279 16.07 9.91 5.77
CA LEU A 279 17.03 10.24 4.72
C LEU A 279 17.92 11.41 5.13
N SER A 280 19.10 11.50 4.52
CA SER A 280 20.02 12.62 4.74
C SER A 280 19.52 13.97 4.22
N GLU A 281 18.39 14.00 3.52
CA GLU A 281 17.64 15.23 3.27
C GLU A 281 16.75 15.56 4.47
N PRO A 282 16.94 16.72 5.12
CA PRO A 282 16.17 17.07 6.32
C PRO A 282 14.67 16.99 6.09
N THR A 283 13.95 16.36 7.02
CA THR A 283 12.48 16.21 7.05
C THR A 283 11.88 15.22 6.04
N TYR A 284 12.70 14.54 5.25
CA TYR A 284 12.23 13.54 4.28
C TYR A 284 12.56 12.12 4.70
N GLY A 285 11.65 11.20 4.40
CA GLY A 285 11.78 9.79 4.69
C GLY A 285 11.00 8.92 3.70
N ILE A 286 11.31 7.63 3.72
CA ILE A 286 10.47 6.56 3.17
C ILE A 286 9.70 5.97 4.34
N HIS A 287 8.37 5.90 4.25
CA HIS A 287 7.55 5.54 5.40
C HIS A 287 6.27 4.79 5.02
N GLY A 288 5.64 4.17 6.01
CA GLY A 288 4.35 3.48 5.86
C GLY A 288 3.17 4.45 5.73
N THR A 289 1.95 3.94 5.78
CA THR A 289 0.74 4.77 5.65
C THR A 289 -0.43 4.15 6.38
N ALA A 290 -1.33 4.99 6.89
CA ALA A 290 -2.64 4.58 7.39
C ALA A 290 -3.64 4.26 6.25
N GLU A 291 -3.29 4.61 5.01
CA GLU A 291 -4.17 4.50 3.83
C GLU A 291 -3.48 3.69 2.72
N PRO A 292 -3.33 2.36 2.86
CA PRO A 292 -2.58 1.54 1.92
C PRO A 292 -3.22 1.48 0.52
N SER A 293 -4.55 1.57 0.41
CA SER A 293 -5.27 1.60 -0.87
C SER A 293 -5.04 2.87 -1.69
N GLU A 294 -4.51 3.94 -1.08
CA GLU A 294 -4.25 5.23 -1.73
C GLU A 294 -2.83 5.33 -2.32
N ILE A 295 -2.01 4.29 -2.14
CA ILE A 295 -0.65 4.21 -2.70
C ILE A 295 -0.72 4.26 -4.23
N ASP A 296 0.01 5.22 -4.81
CA ASP A 296 0.01 5.54 -6.24
C ASP A 296 -1.37 5.96 -6.80
N LYS A 297 -2.34 6.32 -5.95
CA LYS A 297 -3.65 6.88 -6.37
C LYS A 297 -3.81 8.34 -6.00
N THR A 298 -2.99 8.82 -5.07
CA THR A 298 -2.99 10.20 -4.58
C THR A 298 -1.60 10.83 -4.64
N ALA A 299 -1.56 12.14 -4.41
CA ALA A 299 -0.34 12.92 -4.27
C ALA A 299 0.09 13.00 -2.79
N SER A 300 1.39 12.99 -2.51
CA SER A 300 1.91 13.21 -1.14
C SER A 300 2.39 14.65 -0.93
N HIS A 301 2.60 15.01 0.34
CA HIS A 301 3.22 16.27 0.76
C HIS A 301 4.78 16.22 0.69
N GLY A 302 5.34 15.46 -0.25
CA GLY A 302 6.78 15.41 -0.55
C GLY A 302 7.50 14.14 -0.08
N CYS A 303 7.04 13.44 0.95
CA CYS A 303 7.63 12.18 1.41
C CYS A 303 7.27 11.00 0.49
N VAL A 304 8.03 9.90 0.60
CA VAL A 304 7.76 8.63 -0.09
C VAL A 304 6.89 7.77 0.82
N ARG A 305 5.66 7.48 0.37
CA ARG A 305 4.73 6.60 1.08
C ARG A 305 4.71 5.22 0.45
N LEU A 306 4.79 4.20 1.29
CA LEU A 306 4.58 2.79 0.99
C LEU A 306 3.43 2.27 1.86
N THR A 307 2.92 1.08 1.54
CA THR A 307 2.10 0.33 2.50
C THR A 307 2.94 0.02 3.75
N ASN A 308 2.28 -0.20 4.89
CA ASN A 308 2.98 -0.50 6.14
C ASN A 308 3.84 -1.78 6.05
N TRP A 309 3.38 -2.80 5.31
CA TRP A 309 4.12 -4.05 5.14
C TRP A 309 5.33 -3.89 4.22
N ASP A 310 5.19 -3.21 3.08
CA ASP A 310 6.31 -2.92 2.17
C ASP A 310 7.38 -2.06 2.87
N ALA A 311 6.96 -1.05 3.64
CA ALA A 311 7.87 -0.22 4.43
C ALA A 311 8.62 -1.05 5.49
N MET A 312 7.91 -1.96 6.16
CA MET A 312 8.48 -2.87 7.17
C MET A 312 9.45 -3.89 6.56
N GLU A 313 9.16 -4.40 5.37
CA GLU A 313 10.08 -5.27 4.65
C GLU A 313 11.35 -4.50 4.28
N LEU A 314 11.22 -3.34 3.63
CA LEU A 314 12.36 -2.51 3.24
C LEU A 314 13.22 -2.14 4.45
N ALA A 315 12.60 -1.76 5.58
CA ALA A 315 13.29 -1.45 6.83
C ALA A 315 14.16 -2.58 7.39
N LYS A 316 13.83 -3.85 7.08
CA LYS A 316 14.64 -5.01 7.49
C LYS A 316 15.81 -5.27 6.54
N LEU A 317 15.76 -4.73 5.33
CA LEU A 317 16.76 -4.98 4.27
C LEU A 317 17.81 -3.86 4.15
N VAL A 318 17.52 -2.68 4.73
CA VAL A 318 18.39 -1.50 4.62
C VAL A 318 19.22 -1.27 5.88
N ASP A 319 20.47 -0.85 5.67
CA ASP A 319 21.37 -0.37 6.72
C ASP A 319 21.60 1.15 6.57
N PRO A 320 21.95 1.86 7.66
CA PRO A 320 22.42 3.24 7.54
C PRO A 320 23.60 3.38 6.56
N GLY A 321 23.53 4.38 5.69
CA GLY A 321 24.49 4.63 4.61
C GLY A 321 24.12 4.01 3.26
N VAL A 322 23.03 3.25 3.16
CA VAL A 322 22.48 2.81 1.87
C VAL A 322 22.10 4.03 1.03
N GLU A 323 22.55 4.04 -0.22
CA GLU A 323 22.31 5.13 -1.17
C GLU A 323 20.86 5.13 -1.66
N VAL A 324 20.20 6.29 -1.67
CA VAL A 324 18.85 6.49 -2.18
C VAL A 324 18.86 7.51 -3.31
N LYS A 325 18.51 7.08 -4.54
CA LYS A 325 18.47 7.94 -5.73
C LYS A 325 17.04 8.31 -6.09
N PHE A 326 16.75 9.59 -6.19
CA PHE A 326 15.48 10.07 -6.72
C PHE A 326 15.59 10.23 -8.23
N LEU A 327 14.78 9.45 -8.96
CA LEU A 327 14.72 9.45 -10.42
C LEU A 327 13.44 10.15 -10.90
N ASN A 328 13.48 10.74 -12.09
CA ASN A 328 12.38 11.48 -12.72
C ASN A 328 11.94 10.82 -14.03
#